data_AF-A0A7L9FIV2-F1
#
_entry.id   AF-A0A7L9FIV2-F1
#
_cell.length_a   1.000
_cell.length_b   1.000
_cell.length_c   1.000
_cell.angle_alpha   90.00
_cell.angle_beta   90.00
_cell.angle_gamma   90.00
#
_symmetry.space_group_name_H-M   'P 1'
#
loop_
_entity.id
_entity.type
_entity.pdbx_description
1 polymer ?
#
loop_
_entity_poly.entity_id
_entity_poly.type
_entity_poly.pdbx_seq_one_letter_code
_entity_poly.pdbx_strand_id
1 'polypeptide(L)' 'MYSQSQTSRGDRPRCKVCGSEDVIAKINGEYYCAKCGMKIVLEHSRKIVESYERKYLG' A
#
# COMPACT_ATOMS: atom_id res chain seq x y z
N MET A 1 19.72 4.80 -28.29
CA MET A 1 20.29 3.74 -27.44
C MET A 1 20.22 4.21 -26.00
N TYR A 2 19.14 3.88 -25.27
CA TYR A 2 19.06 4.26 -23.86
C TYR A 2 19.77 3.23 -23.00
N SER A 3 20.82 3.73 -22.35
CA SER A 3 21.72 3.12 -21.38
C SER A 3 21.00 2.19 -20.40
N GLN A 4 21.49 0.94 -20.32
CA GLN A 4 21.07 -0.05 -19.35
C GLN A 4 21.63 0.33 -17.97
N SER A 5 20.76 0.86 -17.10
CA SER A 5 21.08 1.02 -15.68
C SER A 5 21.00 -0.33 -14.98
N GLN A 6 22.16 -0.75 -14.47
CA GLN A 6 22.38 -1.92 -13.63
C GLN A 6 21.50 -1.85 -12.36
N THR A 7 20.70 -2.90 -12.11
CA THR A 7 20.20 -3.19 -10.76
C THR A 7 20.48 -4.65 -10.43
N SER A 8 21.39 -4.84 -9.49
CA SER A 8 21.68 -6.06 -8.73
C SER A 8 20.44 -6.93 -8.52
N ARG A 9 20.53 -8.21 -8.90
CA ARG A 9 19.64 -9.36 -8.54
C ARG A 9 18.45 -8.95 -7.65
N GLY A 10 17.43 -8.34 -8.27
CA GLY A 10 16.37 -7.66 -7.54
C GLY A 10 15.42 -8.65 -6.91
N ASP A 11 15.41 -8.72 -5.58
CA ASP A 11 14.35 -9.42 -4.86
C ASP A 11 13.00 -8.84 -5.30
N ARG A 12 12.09 -9.71 -5.77
CA ARG A 12 10.74 -9.28 -6.14
C ARG A 12 10.07 -8.66 -4.91
N PRO A 13 9.37 -7.52 -5.04
CA PRO A 13 8.69 -6.92 -3.91
C PRO A 13 7.69 -7.91 -3.30
N ARG A 14 7.71 -8.03 -1.97
CA ARG A 14 6.80 -8.90 -1.21
C ARG A 14 5.89 -8.08 -0.34
N CYS A 15 4.68 -8.59 -0.12
CA CYS A 15 3.75 -7.97 0.80
C CYS A 15 4.35 -7.96 2.21
N LYS A 16 4.41 -6.78 2.84
CA LYS A 16 4.91 -6.60 4.21
C LYS A 16 4.20 -7.47 5.26
N VAL A 17 2.93 -7.81 5.01
CA VAL A 17 2.08 -8.51 5.99
C VAL A 17 2.12 -10.03 5.82
N CYS A 18 1.99 -10.52 4.59
CA CYS A 18 1.85 -11.97 4.33
C CYS A 18 2.97 -12.57 3.47
N GLY A 19 3.92 -11.77 2.98
CA GLY A 19 5.02 -12.24 2.14
C GLY A 19 4.64 -12.58 0.69
N SER A 20 3.37 -12.43 0.30
CA SER A 20 2.93 -12.65 -1.08
C SER A 20 3.73 -11.84 -2.08
N GLU A 21 4.14 -12.46 -3.18
CA GLU A 21 4.78 -11.78 -4.32
C GLU A 21 3.78 -11.04 -5.21
N ASP A 22 2.48 -11.33 -5.04
CA ASP A 22 1.38 -10.65 -5.74
C ASP A 22 1.09 -9.30 -5.07
N VAL A 23 2.08 -8.41 -5.15
CA VAL A 23 2.03 -7.05 -4.65
C VAL A 23 1.37 -6.16 -5.70
N ILE A 24 0.37 -5.40 -5.29
CA ILE A 24 -0.37 -4.48 -6.17
C ILE A 24 -0.33 -3.03 -5.70
N ALA A 25 0.11 -2.77 -4.47
CA ALA A 25 0.06 -1.44 -3.88
C ALA A 25 1.35 -1.12 -3.11
N LYS A 26 1.74 0.15 -3.15
CA LYS A 26 2.78 0.73 -2.30
C LYS A 26 2.15 1.79 -1.40
N ILE A 27 2.11 1.54 -0.10
CA ILE A 27 1.48 2.42 0.90
C ILE A 27 2.56 2.80 1.92
N ASN A 28 2.82 4.11 2.09
CA ASN A 28 3.86 4.63 2.99
C ASN A 28 5.24 3.98 2.81
N GLY A 29 5.66 3.77 1.56
CA GLY A 29 6.96 3.17 1.23
C GLY A 29 7.00 1.64 1.24
N GLU A 30 5.95 0.99 1.74
CA GLU A 30 5.87 -0.46 1.94
C GLU A 30 4.96 -1.12 0.90
N TYR A 31 5.24 -2.37 0.56
CA TYR A 31 4.53 -3.12 -0.48
C TYR A 31 3.43 -4.02 0.11
N TYR A 32 2.26 -4.10 -0.56
CA TYR A 32 1.11 -4.88 -0.11
C TYR A 32 0.41 -5.61 -1.25
N CYS A 33 -0.06 -6.83 -0.96
CA CYS A 33 -1.02 -7.53 -1.81
C CYS A 33 -2.43 -6.95 -1.61
N ALA A 34 -3.37 -7.29 -2.50
CA ALA A 34 -4.73 -6.75 -2.47
C ALA A 34 -5.44 -7.00 -1.13
N LYS A 35 -5.35 -8.23 -0.60
CA LYS A 35 -6.00 -8.63 0.65
C LYS A 35 -5.51 -7.84 1.86
N CYS A 36 -4.21 -7.58 1.94
CA CYS A 36 -3.60 -6.88 3.06
C CYS A 36 -3.70 -5.35 2.90
N GLY A 37 -3.44 -4.83 1.70
CA GLY A 37 -3.54 -3.40 1.41
C GLY A 37 -4.97 -2.85 1.57
N MET A 38 -5.99 -3.63 1.18
CA MET A 38 -7.39 -3.23 1.32
C MET A 38 -7.77 -2.93 2.79
N LYS A 39 -7.25 -3.69 3.75
CA LYS A 39 -7.54 -3.44 5.18
C LYS A 39 -7.02 -2.08 5.64
N ILE A 40 -5.83 -1.71 5.17
CA ILE A 40 -5.19 -0.43 5.49
C ILE A 40 -6.00 0.72 4.89
N VAL A 41 -6.42 0.59 3.63
CA VAL A 41 -7.25 1.59 2.95
C VAL A 41 -8.57 1.76 3.67
N LEU A 42 -9.29 0.67 3.98
CA LEU A 42 -10.58 0.73 4.66
C LEU A 42 -10.49 1.39 6.03
N GLU A 43 -9.47 1.06 6.83
CA GLU A 43 -9.27 1.68 8.13
C GLU A 43 -9.00 3.19 8.00
N HIS A 44 -8.18 3.59 7.02
CA HIS A 44 -7.89 5.00 6.76
C HIS A 44 -9.14 5.76 6.29
N SER A 45 -9.88 5.20 5.33
CA SER A 45 -11.13 5.77 4.84
C SER A 45 -12.16 5.93 5.96
N ARG A 46 -12.28 4.95 6.85
CA ARG A 46 -13.17 5.04 8.01
C ARG A 46 -12.81 6.21 8.92
N LYS A 47 -11.53 6.37 9.27
CA LYS A 47 -11.04 7.48 10.09
C LYS A 47 -11.33 8.84 9.45
N ILE A 48 -11.21 8.92 8.12
CA ILE A 48 -11.57 10.13 7.37
C ILE A 48 -13.06 10.42 7.55
N VAL A 49 -13.94 9.47 7.27
CA VAL A 49 -15.40 9.66 7.40
C VAL A 49 -15.77 10.10 8.83
N GLU A 50 -15.28 9.40 9.86
CA GLU A 50 -15.53 9.75 11.27
C GLU A 50 -15.05 11.18 11.60
N SER A 51 -13.96 11.65 10.97
CA SER A 51 -13.47 13.02 11.16
C SER A 51 -14.39 14.07 10.52
N TYR A 52 -14.97 13.77 9.35
CA TYR A 52 -15.91 14.65 8.67
C TYR A 52 -17.25 14.71 9.40
N GLU A 53 -17.76 13.55 9.85
CA GLU A 53 -18.98 13.48 10.66
C GLU A 53 -18.88 14.36 11.91
N ARG A 54 -17.78 14.22 12.68
CA ARG A 54 -17.55 15.06 13.86
C ARG A 54 -17.41 16.55 13.57
N LYS A 55 -16.95 16.93 12.37
CA LYS A 55 -16.67 18.33 12.04
C LYS A 55 -17.89 19.06 11.47
N TYR A 56 -18.77 18.34 10.78
CA TYR A 56 -19.84 18.95 9.99
C TYR A 56 -21.25 18.46 10.34
N LEU A 57 -21.40 17.33 11.05
CA LEU A 57 -22.70 16.71 11.35
C LEU A 57 -22.98 16.52 12.85
N GLY A 58 -21.99 16.75 13.73
CA GLY A 58 -22.15 16.74 15.20
C GLY A 58 -22.06 18.14 15.78
#